data_AF-A0A2J8WQ21-F1
#
_entry.id   AF-A0A2J8WQ21-F1
#
_cell.length_a   1.000
_cell.length_b   1.000
_cell.length_c   1.000
_cell.angle_alpha   90.00
_cell.angle_beta   90.00
_cell.angle_gamma   90.00
#
_symmetry.space_group_name_H-M   'P 1'
#
loop_
_entity.id
_entity.type
_entity.pdbx_description
1 polymer ?
#
loop_
_entity_poly.entity_id
_entity_poly.type
_entity_poly.pdbx_seq_one_letter_code
_entity_poly.pdbx_strand_id
1 'polypeptide(L)'
;MFHGTITEELTSHEEWSHYNENIREGQKDFVFVKFNGLHLKSMENLQSCISLRVCIFSNNFITDIHPLQSCIKLIKLDLHGNQIKSLPNTKFWNGLKNLKLLYLHDNGFAKLKNICVLSACPTLIALTMFDCPVSLKKGYRHVLVNSIWPLKALDHHVISDEEIIQNWHLPERFKACNHRLFLNFCPALRKGTTYEEEINNIKHITSKINAILAHNSPVLIVQRWIRGFLVRKNLSPVFFHKKQQEKIIRGYETKWIYITKGYEDKLLKDLFFKPETNIKGKLAYWKHDKKKLWVNFH
;
A
#
# COMPACT_ATOMS: atom_id res chain seq x y z
N MET A 1 18.89 -4.15 -61.62
CA MET A 1 19.83 -3.02 -61.44
C MET A 1 18.98 -1.89 -60.88
N PHE A 2 18.96 -1.64 -59.56
CA PHE A 2 19.88 -0.74 -58.81
C PHE A 2 19.98 0.64 -59.49
N HIS A 3 19.77 1.81 -58.89
CA HIS A 3 19.53 2.28 -57.53
C HIS A 3 18.91 3.68 -57.66
N GLY A 4 18.01 4.08 -56.75
CA GLY A 4 17.65 5.48 -56.52
C GLY A 4 18.08 5.84 -55.11
N THR A 5 19.19 6.56 -55.01
CA THR A 5 19.95 6.87 -53.80
C THR A 5 19.21 7.79 -52.84
N ILE A 6 19.30 7.44 -51.56
CA ILE A 6 19.08 8.32 -50.41
C ILE A 6 20.16 9.42 -50.46
N THR A 7 19.73 10.68 -50.42
CA THR A 7 20.51 11.82 -49.95
C THR A 7 19.64 12.42 -48.84
N GLU A 8 19.84 12.08 -47.55
CA GLU A 8 20.92 12.60 -46.70
C GLU A 8 21.34 14.00 -47.11
N GLU A 9 20.46 14.98 -46.86
CA GLU A 9 20.81 16.38 -46.61
C GLU A 9 19.50 17.14 -46.39
N LEU A 10 19.09 17.25 -45.13
CA LEU A 10 18.29 18.35 -44.54
C LEU A 10 18.02 18.07 -43.04
N THR A 11 18.96 17.44 -42.35
CA THR A 11 19.02 17.35 -40.89
C THR A 11 20.02 18.36 -40.35
N SER A 12 19.69 19.66 -40.43
CA SER A 12 20.26 20.69 -39.55
C SER A 12 19.59 22.04 -39.79
N HIS A 13 18.36 22.21 -39.31
CA HIS A 13 17.89 23.54 -38.95
C HIS A 13 17.53 23.52 -37.46
N GLU A 14 18.37 24.16 -36.66
CA GLU A 14 18.24 24.34 -35.20
C GLU A 14 16.98 25.12 -34.78
N GLU A 15 16.17 25.60 -35.73
CA GLU A 15 15.01 26.44 -35.44
C GLU A 15 13.68 25.67 -35.35
N TRP A 16 13.68 24.34 -35.56
CA TRP A 16 12.48 23.50 -35.49
C TRP A 16 12.44 22.56 -34.28
N SER A 17 13.45 22.56 -33.40
CA SER A 17 13.43 21.80 -32.14
C SER A 17 12.37 22.34 -31.17
N HIS A 18 12.19 23.66 -31.10
CA HIS A 18 11.19 24.29 -30.23
C HIS A 18 9.74 24.04 -30.65
N TYR A 19 9.46 23.78 -31.94
CA TYR A 19 8.12 23.38 -32.39
C TYR A 19 7.81 21.90 -32.08
N ASN A 20 8.82 21.03 -32.10
CA ASN A 20 8.65 19.62 -31.71
C ASN A 20 8.58 19.42 -30.18
N GLU A 21 9.18 20.32 -29.39
CA GLU A 21 9.00 20.32 -27.94
C GLU A 21 7.59 20.76 -27.55
N ASN A 22 7.04 21.78 -28.21
CA ASN A 22 5.67 22.24 -27.96
C ASN A 22 4.57 21.25 -28.42
N ILE A 23 4.85 20.37 -29.39
CA ILE A 23 3.94 19.25 -29.74
C ILE A 23 4.02 18.10 -28.73
N ARG A 24 5.13 17.98 -27.99
CA ARG A 24 5.29 17.02 -26.88
C ARG A 24 4.78 17.57 -25.55
N GLU A 25 4.75 18.88 -25.36
CA GLU A 25 4.17 19.56 -24.19
C GLU A 25 2.63 19.61 -24.21
N GLY A 26 2.00 19.29 -25.33
CA GLY A 26 0.54 19.14 -25.45
C GLY A 26 -0.02 17.81 -24.95
N GLN A 27 0.82 16.91 -24.41
CA GLN A 27 0.39 15.63 -23.85
C GLN A 27 -0.16 15.87 -22.44
N LYS A 28 -1.34 16.49 -22.34
CA LYS A 28 -2.05 16.79 -21.08
C LYS A 28 -1.91 15.60 -20.12
N ASP A 29 -1.10 15.79 -19.08
CA ASP A 29 -0.82 14.84 -18.01
C ASP A 29 -2.06 14.63 -17.13
N PHE A 30 -3.12 14.07 -17.71
CA PHE A 30 -4.32 13.73 -16.99
C PHE A 30 -4.02 12.53 -16.10
N VAL A 31 -3.69 12.81 -14.85
CA VAL A 31 -3.50 11.79 -13.81
C VAL A 31 -4.85 11.29 -13.27
N PHE A 32 -5.87 12.16 -13.34
CA PHE A 32 -7.20 11.93 -12.79
C PHE A 32 -8.26 12.39 -13.79
N VAL A 33 -9.22 11.51 -14.07
CA VAL A 33 -10.37 11.82 -14.94
C VAL A 33 -11.65 11.31 -14.26
N LYS A 34 -12.67 12.18 -14.22
CA LYS A 34 -13.97 11.89 -13.64
C LYS A 34 -15.08 12.39 -14.55
N PHE A 35 -15.83 11.46 -15.12
CA PHE A 35 -17.03 11.73 -15.92
C PHE A 35 -18.15 10.83 -15.43
N ASN A 36 -19.11 11.39 -14.69
CA ASN A 36 -20.23 10.63 -14.12
C ASN A 36 -21.55 11.14 -14.70
N GLY A 37 -22.39 10.25 -15.23
CA GLY A 37 -23.74 10.64 -15.68
C GLY A 37 -23.77 11.54 -16.91
N LEU A 38 -22.77 11.47 -17.79
CA LEU A 38 -22.67 12.34 -18.97
C LEU A 38 -23.13 11.64 -20.26
N HIS A 39 -23.73 10.46 -20.16
CA HIS A 39 -24.25 9.69 -21.30
C HIS A 39 -23.19 9.40 -22.38
N LEU A 40 -21.91 9.30 -21.98
CA LEU A 40 -20.81 9.04 -22.90
C LEU A 40 -20.89 7.62 -23.46
N LYS A 41 -20.67 7.49 -24.78
CA LYS A 41 -20.66 6.18 -25.48
C LYS A 41 -19.26 5.66 -25.77
N SER A 42 -18.29 6.57 -25.95
CA SER A 42 -16.89 6.23 -26.31
C SER A 42 -15.89 6.94 -25.39
N MET A 43 -14.71 6.33 -25.25
CA MET A 43 -13.57 6.83 -24.48
C MET A 43 -12.32 7.07 -25.37
N GLU A 44 -12.49 7.20 -26.69
CA GLU A 44 -11.38 7.34 -27.65
C GLU A 44 -10.36 8.42 -27.27
N ASN A 45 -10.82 9.54 -26.69
CA ASN A 45 -9.96 10.64 -26.25
C ASN A 45 -8.94 10.27 -25.16
N LEU A 46 -9.09 9.10 -24.50
CA LEU A 46 -8.17 8.62 -23.47
C LEU A 46 -7.04 7.73 -24.02
N GLN A 47 -7.03 7.42 -25.32
CA GLN A 47 -6.03 6.53 -25.91
C GLN A 47 -4.59 7.04 -25.80
N SER A 48 -4.40 8.36 -25.69
CA SER A 48 -3.10 9.01 -25.50
C SER A 48 -2.72 9.30 -24.04
N CYS A 49 -3.60 9.00 -23.07
CA CYS A 49 -3.42 9.35 -21.66
C CYS A 49 -2.55 8.35 -20.88
N ILE A 50 -1.25 8.27 -21.20
CA ILE A 50 -0.32 7.30 -20.60
C ILE A 50 -0.12 7.53 -19.09
N SER A 51 -0.23 8.78 -18.64
CA SER A 51 -0.07 9.20 -17.24
C SER A 51 -1.28 8.95 -16.34
N LEU A 52 -2.39 8.42 -16.88
CA LEU A 52 -3.65 8.23 -16.15
C LEU A 52 -3.50 7.22 -15.01
N ARG A 53 -3.86 7.63 -13.79
CA ARG A 53 -3.79 6.80 -12.58
C ARG A 53 -5.16 6.45 -12.02
N VAL A 54 -6.11 7.36 -12.08
CA VAL A 54 -7.48 7.14 -11.58
C VAL A 54 -8.47 7.57 -12.65
N CYS A 55 -9.32 6.63 -13.06
CA CYS A 55 -10.30 6.80 -14.12
C CYS A 55 -11.68 6.44 -13.58
N ILE A 56 -12.61 7.42 -13.57
CA ILE A 56 -13.98 7.26 -13.08
C ILE A 56 -14.94 7.64 -14.21
N PHE A 57 -15.64 6.65 -14.74
CA PHE A 57 -16.60 6.77 -15.84
C PHE A 57 -17.95 6.14 -15.49
N SER A 58 -18.38 6.30 -14.24
CA SER A 58 -19.61 5.72 -13.73
C SER A 58 -20.87 6.29 -14.38
N ASN A 59 -21.93 5.48 -14.46
CA ASN A 59 -23.26 5.87 -14.97
C ASN A 59 -23.21 6.51 -16.37
N ASN A 60 -22.51 5.87 -17.30
CA ASN A 60 -22.49 6.30 -18.72
C ASN A 60 -23.04 5.16 -19.61
N PHE A 61 -22.87 5.29 -20.92
CA PHE A 61 -23.32 4.28 -21.90
C PHE A 61 -22.15 3.65 -22.64
N ILE A 62 -21.04 3.45 -21.93
CA ILE A 62 -19.81 2.92 -22.52
C ILE A 62 -19.98 1.44 -22.80
N THR A 63 -19.63 1.04 -24.02
CA THR A 63 -19.61 -0.36 -24.45
C THR A 63 -18.21 -0.93 -24.50
N ASP A 64 -17.23 -0.09 -24.89
CA ASP A 64 -15.88 -0.52 -25.21
C ASP A 64 -14.81 0.19 -24.38
N ILE A 65 -13.92 -0.59 -23.77
CA ILE A 65 -12.84 -0.10 -22.91
C ILE A 65 -11.45 -0.21 -23.55
N HIS A 66 -11.39 -0.61 -24.81
CA HIS A 66 -10.15 -0.71 -25.59
C HIS A 66 -9.28 0.55 -25.59
N PRO A 67 -9.85 1.79 -25.63
CA PRO A 67 -9.05 3.01 -25.58
C PRO A 67 -8.15 3.14 -24.34
N LEU A 68 -8.42 2.43 -23.25
CA LEU A 68 -7.59 2.46 -22.03
C LEU A 68 -6.31 1.60 -22.14
N GLN A 69 -6.04 0.96 -23.28
CA GLN A 69 -4.92 0.03 -23.45
C GLN A 69 -3.55 0.68 -23.18
N SER A 70 -3.40 1.95 -23.53
CA SER A 70 -2.15 2.71 -23.34
C SER A 70 -1.95 3.20 -21.90
N CYS A 71 -2.98 3.11 -21.05
CA CYS A 71 -2.99 3.67 -19.69
C CYS A 71 -2.31 2.75 -18.67
N ILE A 72 -1.03 2.45 -18.88
CA ILE A 72 -0.24 1.48 -18.08
C ILE A 72 -0.10 1.85 -16.59
N LYS A 73 -0.29 3.13 -16.23
CA LYS A 73 -0.16 3.64 -14.86
C LYS A 73 -1.47 3.62 -14.06
N LEU A 74 -2.56 3.07 -14.62
CA LEU A 74 -3.86 2.99 -13.94
C LEU A 74 -3.79 2.19 -12.64
N ILE A 75 -4.41 2.74 -11.60
CA ILE A 75 -4.50 2.17 -10.25
C ILE A 75 -5.95 1.84 -9.90
N LYS A 76 -6.88 2.73 -10.26
CA LYS A 76 -8.31 2.56 -10.05
C LYS A 76 -9.05 2.83 -11.35
N LEU A 77 -9.93 1.89 -11.72
CA LEU A 77 -10.84 2.02 -12.85
C LEU A 77 -12.27 1.78 -12.36
N ASP A 78 -13.10 2.80 -12.48
CA ASP A 78 -14.51 2.74 -12.10
C ASP A 78 -15.40 2.92 -13.33
N LEU A 79 -16.11 1.85 -13.68
CA LEU A 79 -16.96 1.72 -14.85
C LEU A 79 -18.35 1.18 -14.48
N HIS A 80 -18.80 1.38 -13.25
CA HIS A 80 -20.13 0.90 -12.86
C HIS A 80 -21.26 1.66 -13.57
N GLY A 81 -22.41 1.00 -13.75
CA GLY A 81 -23.57 1.61 -14.42
C GLY A 81 -23.29 1.92 -15.89
N ASN A 82 -22.62 1.01 -16.60
CA ASN A 82 -22.33 1.12 -18.03
C ASN A 82 -22.95 -0.06 -18.81
N GLN A 83 -22.77 -0.10 -20.13
CA GLN A 83 -23.34 -1.12 -21.00
C GLN A 83 -22.29 -2.12 -21.50
N ILE A 84 -21.26 -2.39 -20.69
CA ILE A 84 -20.14 -3.26 -21.08
C ILE A 84 -20.62 -4.72 -21.05
N LYS A 85 -20.49 -5.41 -22.19
CA LYS A 85 -20.90 -6.82 -22.34
C LYS A 85 -19.72 -7.78 -22.44
N SER A 86 -18.57 -7.29 -22.89
CA SER A 86 -17.34 -8.04 -23.08
C SER A 86 -16.14 -7.22 -22.65
N LEU A 87 -15.19 -7.88 -22.00
CA LEU A 87 -13.91 -7.29 -21.68
C LEU A 87 -12.92 -7.57 -22.83
N PRO A 88 -11.93 -6.69 -23.05
CA PRO A 88 -10.89 -6.87 -24.04
C PRO A 88 -9.97 -8.06 -23.70
N ASN A 89 -9.13 -8.44 -24.67
CA ASN A 89 -8.25 -9.60 -24.59
C ASN A 89 -7.26 -9.54 -23.42
N THR A 90 -6.70 -10.70 -23.05
CA THR A 90 -5.71 -10.83 -21.96
C THR A 90 -4.50 -9.92 -22.08
N LYS A 91 -4.06 -9.59 -23.31
CA LYS A 91 -2.96 -8.63 -23.56
C LYS A 91 -3.23 -7.24 -22.99
N PHE A 92 -4.48 -6.78 -23.05
CA PHE A 92 -4.89 -5.49 -22.48
C PHE A 92 -4.69 -5.49 -20.96
N TRP A 93 -5.21 -6.51 -20.30
CA TRP A 93 -5.17 -6.64 -18.84
C TRP A 93 -3.77 -6.87 -18.29
N ASN A 94 -2.93 -7.62 -19.02
CA ASN A 94 -1.52 -7.80 -18.67
C ASN A 94 -0.71 -6.48 -18.75
N GLY A 95 -1.14 -5.54 -19.60
CA GLY A 95 -0.53 -4.21 -19.68
C GLY A 95 -0.78 -3.32 -18.45
N LEU A 96 -1.88 -3.55 -17.73
CA LEU A 96 -2.31 -2.78 -16.56
C LEU A 96 -1.63 -3.26 -15.28
N LYS A 97 -0.31 -3.07 -15.21
CA LYS A 97 0.53 -3.60 -14.12
C LYS A 97 0.23 -3.02 -12.73
N ASN A 98 -0.40 -1.85 -12.66
CA ASN A 98 -0.64 -1.13 -11.41
C ASN A 98 -2.11 -1.15 -10.94
N LEU A 99 -3.01 -1.80 -11.69
CA LEU A 99 -4.44 -1.75 -11.43
C LEU A 99 -4.80 -2.54 -10.16
N LYS A 100 -5.30 -1.86 -9.14
CA LYS A 100 -5.65 -2.44 -7.84
C LYS A 100 -7.16 -2.57 -7.62
N LEU A 101 -7.93 -1.58 -8.04
CA LEU A 101 -9.39 -1.55 -7.85
C LEU A 101 -10.08 -1.46 -9.22
N LEU A 102 -11.02 -2.37 -9.45
CA LEU A 102 -11.84 -2.42 -10.66
C LEU A 102 -13.32 -2.51 -10.29
N TYR A 103 -14.10 -1.50 -10.70
CA TYR A 103 -15.54 -1.49 -10.48
C TYR A 103 -16.28 -1.71 -11.81
N LEU A 104 -16.98 -2.82 -11.89
CA LEU A 104 -17.73 -3.29 -13.08
C LEU A 104 -19.15 -3.74 -12.73
N HIS A 105 -19.66 -3.37 -11.56
CA HIS A 105 -21.04 -3.70 -11.17
C HIS A 105 -22.04 -2.94 -12.05
N ASP A 106 -23.28 -3.43 -12.09
CA ASP A 106 -24.36 -2.82 -12.89
C ASP A 106 -23.95 -2.65 -14.38
N ASN A 107 -23.52 -3.76 -14.98
CA ASN A 107 -23.11 -3.87 -16.38
C ASN A 107 -23.71 -5.11 -17.05
N GLY A 108 -23.63 -5.17 -18.39
CA GLY A 108 -24.26 -6.19 -19.23
C GLY A 108 -23.53 -7.54 -19.33
N PHE A 109 -22.73 -7.95 -18.35
CA PHE A 109 -21.97 -9.21 -18.43
C PHE A 109 -22.87 -10.44 -18.28
N ALA A 110 -23.03 -11.23 -19.36
CA ALA A 110 -23.85 -12.44 -19.35
C ALA A 110 -23.05 -13.76 -19.25
N LYS A 111 -21.80 -13.79 -19.71
CA LYS A 111 -20.99 -15.03 -19.82
C LYS A 111 -19.76 -14.95 -18.91
N LEU A 112 -19.60 -15.93 -18.01
CA LEU A 112 -18.43 -16.07 -17.13
C LEU A 112 -17.11 -16.09 -17.91
N LYS A 113 -17.07 -16.76 -19.07
CA LYS A 113 -15.89 -16.86 -19.94
C LYS A 113 -15.32 -15.48 -20.31
N ASN A 114 -16.17 -14.48 -20.49
CA ASN A 114 -15.75 -13.12 -20.85
C ASN A 114 -15.01 -12.42 -19.70
N ILE A 115 -15.19 -12.88 -18.46
CA ILE A 115 -14.58 -12.28 -17.27
C ILE A 115 -13.26 -12.99 -16.91
N CYS A 116 -13.11 -14.27 -17.28
CA CYS A 116 -11.87 -15.00 -17.05
C CYS A 116 -10.63 -14.35 -17.66
N VAL A 117 -10.78 -13.43 -18.63
CA VAL A 117 -9.67 -12.60 -19.16
C VAL A 117 -9.00 -11.72 -18.09
N LEU A 118 -9.71 -11.40 -16.99
CA LEU A 118 -9.16 -10.65 -15.86
C LEU A 118 -8.09 -11.44 -15.08
N SER A 119 -7.99 -12.75 -15.27
CA SER A 119 -6.89 -13.58 -14.73
C SER A 119 -5.52 -13.07 -15.13
N ALA A 120 -5.42 -12.36 -16.27
CA ALA A 120 -4.18 -11.76 -16.75
C ALA A 120 -3.77 -10.48 -16.00
N CYS A 121 -4.61 -9.94 -15.10
CA CYS A 121 -4.24 -8.79 -14.28
C CYS A 121 -3.30 -9.24 -13.15
N PRO A 122 -2.06 -8.73 -13.05
CA PRO A 122 -1.11 -9.20 -12.04
C PRO A 122 -1.36 -8.64 -10.63
N THR A 123 -1.98 -7.47 -10.50
CA THR A 123 -2.03 -6.70 -9.25
C THR A 123 -3.44 -6.35 -8.76
N LEU A 124 -4.47 -6.95 -9.36
CA LEU A 124 -5.86 -6.65 -9.03
C LEU A 124 -6.20 -7.15 -7.61
N ILE A 125 -6.57 -6.23 -6.72
CA ILE A 125 -6.84 -6.51 -5.31
C ILE A 125 -8.34 -6.65 -5.05
N ALA A 126 -9.15 -5.76 -5.61
CA ALA A 126 -10.59 -5.75 -5.38
C ALA A 126 -11.37 -5.56 -6.68
N LEU A 127 -12.46 -6.32 -6.80
CA LEU A 127 -13.34 -6.34 -7.97
C LEU A 127 -14.79 -6.29 -7.51
N THR A 128 -15.62 -5.47 -8.17
CA THR A 128 -17.07 -5.51 -7.99
C THR A 128 -17.75 -5.84 -9.31
N MET A 129 -18.66 -6.80 -9.31
CA MET A 129 -19.52 -7.14 -10.44
C MET A 129 -20.90 -7.66 -10.00
N PHE A 130 -21.38 -7.24 -8.83
CA PHE A 130 -22.78 -7.43 -8.44
C PHE A 130 -23.71 -6.70 -9.43
N ASP A 131 -25.00 -7.07 -9.44
CA ASP A 131 -26.00 -6.54 -10.38
C ASP A 131 -25.65 -6.71 -11.87
N CYS A 132 -24.83 -7.71 -12.19
CA CYS A 132 -24.61 -8.16 -13.57
C CYS A 132 -25.34 -9.48 -13.83
N PRO A 133 -25.85 -9.78 -15.04
CA PRO A 133 -26.52 -11.05 -15.32
C PRO A 133 -25.70 -12.31 -14.98
N VAL A 134 -24.37 -12.20 -14.95
CA VAL A 134 -23.45 -13.26 -14.55
C VAL A 134 -23.49 -13.58 -13.05
N SER A 135 -23.81 -12.61 -12.19
CA SER A 135 -23.81 -12.79 -10.73
C SER A 135 -24.91 -13.76 -10.27
N LEU A 136 -25.99 -13.87 -11.05
CA LEU A 136 -27.09 -14.81 -10.82
C LEU A 136 -26.71 -16.28 -11.06
N LYS A 137 -25.57 -16.55 -11.70
CA LYS A 137 -25.14 -17.92 -12.00
C LYS A 137 -24.58 -18.61 -10.76
N LYS A 138 -25.02 -19.84 -10.50
CA LYS A 138 -24.46 -20.69 -9.45
C LYS A 138 -22.95 -20.89 -9.67
N GLY A 139 -22.16 -20.70 -8.61
CA GLY A 139 -20.71 -20.85 -8.66
C GLY A 139 -19.95 -19.66 -9.27
N TYR A 140 -20.62 -18.55 -9.62
CA TYR A 140 -19.99 -17.31 -10.10
C TYR A 140 -18.79 -16.88 -9.24
N ARG A 141 -19.00 -16.80 -7.92
CA ARG A 141 -17.99 -16.38 -6.95
C ARG A 141 -16.78 -17.32 -6.94
N HIS A 142 -17.02 -18.62 -6.85
CA HIS A 142 -15.96 -19.64 -6.84
C HIS A 142 -15.13 -19.61 -8.14
N VAL A 143 -15.79 -19.46 -9.30
CA VAL A 143 -15.08 -19.38 -10.60
C VAL A 143 -14.19 -18.13 -10.66
N LEU A 144 -14.67 -16.97 -10.21
CA LEU A 144 -13.86 -15.75 -10.23
C LEU A 144 -12.68 -15.79 -9.27
N VAL A 145 -12.91 -16.23 -8.02
CA VAL A 145 -11.86 -16.34 -7.01
C VAL A 145 -10.74 -17.25 -7.49
N ASN A 146 -11.08 -18.40 -8.08
CA ASN A 146 -10.08 -19.35 -8.57
C ASN A 146 -9.45 -18.95 -9.92
N SER A 147 -10.12 -18.10 -10.70
CA SER A 147 -9.55 -17.60 -11.96
C SER A 147 -8.61 -16.42 -11.74
N ILE A 148 -8.89 -15.56 -10.76
CA ILE A 148 -8.17 -14.30 -10.52
C ILE A 148 -7.38 -14.42 -9.21
N TRP A 149 -6.20 -15.03 -9.30
CA TRP A 149 -5.31 -15.27 -8.16
C TRP A 149 -4.93 -14.06 -7.27
N PRO A 150 -4.66 -12.85 -7.80
CA PRO A 150 -4.27 -11.73 -6.93
C PRO A 150 -5.44 -11.12 -6.15
N LEU A 151 -6.68 -11.53 -6.46
CA LEU A 151 -7.89 -10.95 -5.90
C LEU A 151 -8.00 -11.26 -4.41
N LYS A 152 -8.33 -10.23 -3.62
CA LYS A 152 -8.52 -10.31 -2.16
C LYS A 152 -9.95 -10.01 -1.73
N ALA A 153 -10.67 -9.21 -2.51
CA ALA A 153 -12.07 -8.87 -2.22
C ALA A 153 -12.90 -8.93 -3.51
N LEU A 154 -14.09 -9.51 -3.39
CA LEU A 154 -15.05 -9.61 -4.49
C LEU A 154 -16.42 -9.13 -4.01
N ASP A 155 -17.01 -8.21 -4.76
CA ASP A 155 -18.31 -7.59 -4.47
C ASP A 155 -18.33 -6.93 -3.09
N HIS A 156 -19.20 -7.38 -2.19
CA HIS A 156 -19.32 -6.83 -0.83
C HIS A 156 -18.56 -7.63 0.23
N HIS A 157 -17.75 -8.61 -0.16
CA HIS A 157 -17.09 -9.53 0.78
C HIS A 157 -15.61 -9.76 0.45
N VAL A 158 -14.79 -9.71 1.48
CA VAL A 158 -13.40 -10.19 1.45
C VAL A 158 -13.41 -11.71 1.22
N ILE A 159 -12.50 -12.19 0.37
CA ILE A 159 -12.39 -13.61 0.03
C ILE A 159 -11.87 -14.38 1.24
N SER A 160 -12.55 -15.47 1.59
CA SER A 160 -12.13 -16.40 2.65
C SER A 160 -11.26 -17.52 2.10
N ASP A 161 -10.40 -18.09 2.95
CA ASP A 161 -9.56 -19.22 2.56
C ASP A 161 -10.37 -20.47 2.14
N GLU A 162 -11.60 -20.64 2.66
CA GLU A 162 -12.55 -21.68 2.23
C GLU A 162 -12.95 -21.55 0.75
N GLU A 163 -12.98 -20.33 0.19
CA GLU A 163 -13.33 -20.12 -1.23
C GLU A 163 -12.17 -20.48 -2.16
N ILE A 164 -10.93 -20.43 -1.64
CA ILE A 164 -9.69 -20.66 -2.39
C ILE A 164 -9.32 -22.15 -2.36
N ILE A 165 -9.42 -22.78 -1.18
CA ILE A 165 -9.01 -24.16 -0.99
C ILE A 165 -10.25 -25.06 -1.00
N GLN A 166 -10.39 -25.80 -2.09
CA GLN A 166 -11.50 -26.74 -2.27
C GLN A 166 -11.52 -27.78 -1.15
N ASN A 167 -12.73 -28.09 -0.68
CA ASN A 167 -13.01 -29.08 0.37
C ASN A 167 -12.40 -28.74 1.75
N TRP A 168 -12.06 -27.47 2.01
CA TRP A 168 -11.62 -27.05 3.34
C TRP A 168 -12.79 -26.55 4.19
N HIS A 169 -13.27 -27.38 5.11
CA HIS A 169 -14.30 -26.99 6.06
C HIS A 169 -13.70 -26.23 7.24
N LEU A 170 -14.00 -24.93 7.30
CA LEU A 170 -13.55 -24.06 8.38
C LEU A 170 -14.66 -23.79 9.40
N PRO A 171 -14.31 -23.51 10.68
CA PRO A 171 -15.26 -23.03 11.68
C PRO A 171 -16.02 -21.78 11.22
N GLU A 172 -17.22 -21.55 11.76
CA GLU A 172 -18.12 -20.44 11.34
C GLU A 172 -17.42 -19.07 11.26
N ARG A 173 -16.44 -18.83 12.13
CA ARG A 173 -15.63 -17.61 12.14
C ARG A 173 -14.98 -17.30 10.78
N PHE A 174 -14.53 -18.32 10.06
CA PHE A 174 -13.78 -18.18 8.80
C PHE A 174 -14.60 -18.57 7.57
N LYS A 175 -15.89 -18.87 7.76
CA LYS A 175 -16.79 -19.27 6.69
C LYS A 175 -16.95 -18.17 5.64
N ALA A 176 -17.09 -18.59 4.38
CA ALA A 176 -17.38 -17.70 3.26
C ALA A 176 -18.60 -16.80 3.52
N CYS A 177 -18.54 -15.55 3.01
CA CYS A 177 -19.62 -14.55 3.10
C CYS A 177 -20.13 -14.24 4.53
N ASN A 178 -19.31 -14.41 5.56
CA ASN A 178 -19.68 -14.05 6.93
C ASN A 178 -19.70 -12.52 7.12
N HIS A 179 -20.49 -12.01 8.08
CA HIS A 179 -20.60 -10.58 8.42
C HIS A 179 -19.24 -9.93 8.75
N ARG A 180 -18.27 -10.70 9.25
CA ARG A 180 -16.91 -10.21 9.55
C ARG A 180 -16.05 -9.95 8.31
N LEU A 181 -16.41 -10.57 7.19
CA LEU A 181 -15.76 -10.39 5.88
C LEU A 181 -16.50 -9.35 5.03
N PHE A 182 -17.64 -8.85 5.49
CA PHE A 182 -18.39 -7.81 4.81
C PHE A 182 -17.57 -6.52 4.73
N LEU A 183 -17.39 -6.05 3.50
CA LEU A 183 -16.72 -4.81 3.19
C LEU A 183 -17.40 -4.20 1.98
N ASN A 184 -18.18 -3.14 2.20
CA ASN A 184 -18.57 -2.26 1.11
C ASN A 184 -17.43 -1.26 0.83
N PHE A 185 -16.80 -1.40 -0.33
CA PHE A 185 -15.76 -0.48 -0.80
C PHE A 185 -16.19 0.32 -2.04
N CYS A 186 -17.49 0.36 -2.34
CA CYS A 186 -18.07 1.33 -3.27
C CYS A 186 -18.24 2.66 -2.52
N PRO A 187 -17.44 3.70 -2.81
CA PRO A 187 -17.64 5.00 -2.19
C PRO A 187 -18.96 5.60 -2.68
N ALA A 188 -19.74 6.19 -1.78
CA ALA A 188 -20.84 7.06 -2.19
C ALA A 188 -20.26 8.19 -3.06
N LEU A 189 -20.86 8.45 -4.21
CA LEU A 189 -20.43 9.49 -5.17
C LEU A 189 -20.48 10.86 -4.49
N ARG A 190 -19.38 11.30 -3.90
CA ARG A 190 -19.24 12.66 -3.37
C ARG A 190 -18.98 13.61 -4.54
N LYS A 191 -19.75 14.70 -4.62
CA LYS A 191 -19.48 15.80 -5.54
C LYS A 191 -18.17 16.48 -5.11
N GLY A 192 -17.20 16.60 -6.02
CA GLY A 192 -15.93 17.27 -5.76
C GLY A 192 -14.76 16.43 -5.22
N THR A 193 -14.68 15.12 -5.48
CA THR A 193 -13.50 14.34 -5.06
C THR A 193 -12.22 14.80 -5.75
N THR A 194 -11.19 15.08 -4.94
CA THR A 194 -9.84 15.40 -5.44
C THR A 194 -9.05 14.13 -5.75
N TYR A 195 -7.99 14.27 -6.56
CA TYR A 195 -7.10 13.15 -6.87
C TYR A 195 -6.48 12.51 -5.61
N GLU A 196 -6.04 13.34 -4.65
CA GLU A 196 -5.41 12.88 -3.42
C GLU A 196 -6.39 12.10 -2.53
N GLU A 197 -7.63 12.57 -2.42
CA GLU A 197 -8.70 11.84 -1.73
C GLU A 197 -8.93 10.46 -2.34
N GLU A 198 -8.97 10.34 -3.66
CA GLU A 198 -9.14 9.05 -4.33
C GLU A 198 -7.97 8.10 -4.07
N ILE A 199 -6.73 8.61 -4.09
CA ILE A 199 -5.54 7.82 -3.74
C ILE A 199 -5.57 7.38 -2.27
N ASN A 200 -5.99 8.27 -1.37
CA ASN A 200 -6.14 7.96 0.05
C ASN A 200 -7.26 6.93 0.27
N ASN A 201 -8.36 7.02 -0.47
CA ASN A 201 -9.44 6.03 -0.47
C ASN A 201 -8.92 4.66 -0.94
N ILE A 202 -8.13 4.61 -2.02
CA ILE A 202 -7.54 3.34 -2.49
C ILE A 202 -6.63 2.73 -1.41
N LYS A 203 -5.80 3.55 -0.75
CA LYS A 203 -4.94 3.09 0.36
C LYS A 203 -5.77 2.59 1.53
N HIS A 204 -6.83 3.32 1.90
CA HIS A 204 -7.73 2.96 2.99
C HIS A 204 -8.49 1.64 2.72
N ILE A 205 -9.02 1.47 1.51
CA ILE A 205 -9.67 0.22 1.09
C ILE A 205 -8.67 -0.94 1.16
N THR A 206 -7.47 -0.75 0.61
CA THR A 206 -6.42 -1.78 0.61
C THR A 206 -6.01 -2.15 2.04
N SER A 207 -5.83 -1.18 2.93
CA SER A 207 -5.45 -1.45 4.33
C SER A 207 -6.57 -2.15 5.09
N LYS A 208 -7.83 -1.75 4.87
CA LYS A 208 -9.00 -2.38 5.49
C LYS A 208 -9.18 -3.83 5.03
N ILE A 209 -9.01 -4.13 3.74
CA ILE A 209 -9.00 -5.51 3.22
C ILE A 209 -7.90 -6.33 3.91
N ASN A 210 -6.68 -5.80 3.96
CA ASN A 210 -5.56 -6.51 4.58
C ASN A 210 -5.76 -6.72 6.10
N ALA A 211 -6.38 -5.76 6.80
CA ALA A 211 -6.71 -5.89 8.22
C ALA A 211 -7.72 -7.01 8.45
N ILE A 212 -8.80 -7.05 7.65
CA ILE A 212 -9.81 -8.12 7.72
C ILE A 212 -9.15 -9.48 7.46
N LEU A 213 -8.33 -9.60 6.41
CA LEU A 213 -7.61 -10.83 6.09
C LEU A 213 -6.66 -11.27 7.21
N ALA A 214 -5.92 -10.34 7.83
CA ALA A 214 -4.96 -10.67 8.89
C ALA A 214 -5.60 -11.30 10.14
N HIS A 215 -6.90 -11.07 10.38
CA HIS A 215 -7.64 -11.62 11.52
C HIS A 215 -8.55 -12.80 11.14
N ASN A 216 -8.92 -12.93 9.87
CA ASN A 216 -9.92 -13.87 9.39
C ASN A 216 -9.40 -14.87 8.34
N SER A 217 -8.11 -14.86 8.00
CA SER A 217 -7.47 -15.92 7.20
C SER A 217 -6.61 -16.81 8.10
N PRO A 218 -7.03 -18.07 8.34
CA PRO A 218 -6.20 -19.07 8.99
C PRO A 218 -4.80 -19.18 8.39
N VAL A 219 -4.69 -19.14 7.06
CA VAL A 219 -3.39 -19.24 6.35
C VAL A 219 -2.49 -18.08 6.75
N LEU A 220 -2.99 -16.84 6.71
CA LEU A 220 -2.18 -15.67 7.08
C LEU A 220 -1.82 -15.66 8.57
N ILE A 221 -2.71 -16.15 9.44
CA ILE A 221 -2.44 -16.28 10.88
C ILE A 221 -1.28 -17.25 11.11
N VAL A 222 -1.32 -18.44 10.51
CA VAL A 222 -0.25 -19.45 10.63
C VAL A 222 1.06 -18.92 10.06
N GLN A 223 1.04 -18.33 8.87
CA GLN A 223 2.24 -17.73 8.28
C GLN A 223 2.84 -16.63 9.17
N ARG A 224 2.00 -15.79 9.79
CA ARG A 224 2.45 -14.75 10.74
C ARG A 224 3.15 -15.38 11.96
N TRP A 225 2.63 -16.48 12.48
CA TRP A 225 3.24 -17.20 13.59
C TRP A 225 4.60 -17.80 13.20
N ILE A 226 4.69 -18.44 12.03
CA ILE A 226 5.95 -19.01 11.51
C ILE A 226 6.99 -17.92 11.30
N ARG A 227 6.64 -16.81 10.64
CA ARG A 227 7.55 -15.66 10.45
C ARG A 227 8.05 -15.13 11.80
N GLY A 228 7.15 -14.93 12.77
CA GLY A 228 7.53 -14.49 14.11
C GLY A 228 8.46 -15.48 14.83
N PHE A 229 8.23 -16.78 14.67
CA PHE A 229 9.10 -17.83 15.22
C PHE A 229 10.50 -17.80 14.59
N LEU A 230 10.59 -17.73 13.26
CA LEU A 230 11.86 -17.62 12.54
C LEU A 230 12.64 -16.36 12.94
N VAL A 231 11.96 -15.22 13.05
CA VAL A 231 12.57 -13.96 13.50
C VAL A 231 13.12 -14.10 14.92
N ARG A 232 12.36 -14.70 15.84
CA ARG A 232 12.85 -14.96 17.22
C ARG A 232 14.02 -15.93 17.24
N LYS A 233 14.04 -16.95 16.38
CA LYS A 233 15.16 -17.89 16.27
C LYS A 233 16.43 -17.22 15.72
N ASN A 234 16.29 -16.31 14.75
CA ASN A 234 17.42 -15.58 14.19
C ASN A 234 17.93 -14.47 15.11
N LEU A 235 17.06 -13.84 15.89
CA LEU A 235 17.43 -12.80 16.86
C LEU A 235 17.83 -13.36 18.23
N SER A 236 17.56 -14.64 18.53
CA SER A 236 17.92 -15.23 19.81
C SER A 236 19.42 -15.09 20.13
N PRO A 237 20.39 -15.25 19.20
CA PRO A 237 21.80 -15.02 19.50
C PRO A 237 22.08 -13.55 19.86
N VAL A 238 21.41 -12.62 19.19
CA VAL A 238 21.55 -11.17 19.43
C VAL A 238 21.01 -10.78 20.81
N PHE A 239 19.87 -11.35 21.21
CA PHE A 239 19.31 -11.15 22.56
C PHE A 239 20.16 -11.82 23.64
N PHE A 240 20.75 -12.99 23.38
CA PHE A 240 21.70 -13.62 24.29
C PHE A 240 22.97 -12.78 24.46
N HIS A 241 23.54 -12.25 23.37
CA HIS A 241 24.71 -11.36 23.42
C HIS A 241 24.42 -10.03 24.12
N LYS A 242 23.27 -9.40 23.85
CA LYS A 242 22.88 -8.16 24.54
C LYS A 242 22.63 -8.39 26.04
N LYS A 243 21.99 -9.50 26.40
CA LYS A 243 21.76 -9.87 27.80
C LYS A 243 23.07 -10.23 28.52
N GLN A 244 24.03 -10.86 27.83
CA GLN A 244 25.40 -11.06 28.34
C GLN A 244 26.13 -9.74 28.53
N GLN A 245 26.13 -8.84 27.53
CA GLN A 245 26.74 -7.51 27.64
C GLN A 245 26.15 -6.70 28.80
N GLU A 246 24.83 -6.65 28.95
CA GLU A 246 24.19 -5.96 30.07
C GLU A 246 24.47 -6.60 31.44
N LYS A 247 24.75 -7.91 31.48
CA LYS A 247 25.15 -8.61 32.72
C LYS A 247 26.62 -8.36 33.04
N ILE A 248 27.47 -8.27 32.02
CA ILE A 248 28.89 -7.91 32.12
C ILE A 248 29.01 -6.44 32.57
N ILE A 249 28.28 -5.51 31.95
CA ILE A 249 28.26 -4.09 32.30
C ILE A 249 27.79 -3.90 33.75
N ARG A 250 26.69 -4.53 34.16
CA ARG A 250 26.26 -4.52 35.57
C ARG A 250 27.28 -5.12 36.53
N GLY A 251 27.98 -6.18 36.11
CA GLY A 251 29.07 -6.77 36.88
C GLY A 251 30.26 -5.84 37.05
N TYR A 252 30.60 -5.05 36.03
CA TYR A 252 31.63 -4.01 36.14
C TYR A 252 31.14 -2.83 36.99
N GLU A 253 29.92 -2.34 36.80
CA GLU A 253 29.34 -1.26 37.62
C GLU A 253 29.32 -1.61 39.11
N THR A 254 28.90 -2.83 39.49
CA THR A 254 28.94 -3.26 40.90
C THR A 254 30.36 -3.39 41.43
N LYS A 255 31.33 -3.83 40.60
CA LYS A 255 32.75 -3.87 40.97
C LYS A 255 33.34 -2.47 41.14
N TRP A 256 33.00 -1.54 40.26
CA TRP A 256 33.40 -0.12 40.36
C TRP A 256 32.79 0.55 41.58
N ILE A 257 31.52 0.28 41.91
CA ILE A 257 30.87 0.74 43.14
C ILE A 257 31.57 0.17 44.37
N TYR A 258 32.00 -1.10 44.34
CA TYR A 258 32.74 -1.71 45.45
C TYR A 258 34.15 -1.12 45.61
N ILE A 259 34.85 -0.87 44.49
CA ILE A 259 36.19 -0.27 44.48
C ILE A 259 36.16 1.18 44.95
N THR A 260 35.17 1.97 44.52
CA THR A 260 34.99 3.36 44.96
C THR A 260 34.63 3.43 46.43
N LYS A 261 33.74 2.56 46.92
CA LYS A 261 33.40 2.48 48.35
C LYS A 261 34.60 2.05 49.23
N GLY A 262 35.43 1.14 48.73
CA GLY A 262 36.68 0.75 49.39
C GLY A 262 37.77 1.83 49.36
N TYR A 263 37.76 2.72 48.35
CA TYR A 263 38.65 3.89 48.28
C TYR A 263 38.16 5.03 49.18
N GLU A 264 36.84 5.27 49.26
CA GLU A 264 36.25 6.24 50.19
C GLU A 264 36.50 5.84 51.65
N ASP A 265 36.36 4.56 52.01
CA ASP A 265 36.68 4.07 53.36
C ASP A 265 38.18 4.15 53.70
N LYS A 266 39.07 4.07 52.69
CA LYS A 266 40.52 4.28 52.86
C LYS A 266 40.87 5.76 52.99
N LEU A 267 40.30 6.62 52.16
CA LEU A 267 40.46 8.07 52.22
C LEU A 267 39.90 8.65 53.52
N LEU A 268 38.75 8.16 54.00
CA LEU A 268 38.22 8.53 55.32
C LEU A 268 39.19 8.13 56.45
N LYS A 269 39.79 6.93 56.41
CA LYS A 269 40.76 6.54 57.44
C LYS A 269 42.04 7.39 57.42
N ASP A 270 42.49 7.83 56.26
CA ASP A 270 43.71 8.65 56.12
C ASP A 270 43.47 10.14 56.41
N LEU A 271 42.23 10.64 56.32
CA LEU A 271 41.87 12.04 56.63
C LEU A 271 41.57 12.30 58.12
N PHE A 272 41.16 11.29 58.89
CA PHE A 272 40.69 11.49 60.28
C PHE A 272 41.75 11.22 61.38
N PHE A 273 42.99 10.85 61.04
CA PHE A 273 44.09 10.67 62.01
C PHE A 273 45.34 11.47 61.64
N LYS A 274 45.30 12.79 61.83
CA LYS A 274 46.48 13.60 62.17
C LYS A 274 46.11 14.59 63.27
N PRO A 275 46.77 14.56 64.44
CA PRO A 275 46.53 15.55 65.50
C PRO A 275 47.44 16.76 65.25
N GLU A 276 46.87 17.97 65.28
CA GLU A 276 47.53 19.24 65.68
C GLU A 276 46.57 20.41 65.34
N THR A 277 45.87 20.93 66.35
CA THR A 277 46.17 22.20 67.07
C THR A 277 45.95 23.49 66.26
N ASN A 278 44.85 24.17 66.61
CA ASN A 278 44.76 25.60 66.94
C ASN A 278 45.14 26.65 65.87
N ILE A 279 44.17 27.45 65.40
CA ILE A 279 44.02 28.90 65.70
C ILE A 279 42.90 29.54 64.85
N LYS A 280 42.16 30.42 65.53
CA LYS A 280 41.03 31.30 65.17
C LYS A 280 41.12 32.07 63.84
N GLY A 281 39.96 32.30 63.22
CA GLY A 281 39.73 33.42 62.28
C GLY A 281 38.36 33.40 61.60
N LYS A 282 37.53 34.40 61.90
CA LYS A 282 36.12 34.60 61.47
C LYS A 282 35.98 35.23 60.07
N LEU A 283 34.74 35.13 59.55
CA LEU A 283 34.04 35.94 58.53
C LEU A 283 34.32 35.59 57.06
N ALA A 284 33.40 35.63 56.09
CA ALA A 284 31.94 35.54 55.91
C ALA A 284 31.67 35.89 54.41
N TYR A 285 30.45 35.62 53.90
CA TYR A 285 29.89 36.01 52.58
C TYR A 285 30.27 35.11 51.37
N TRP A 286 29.40 34.68 50.44
CA TRP A 286 27.98 34.93 50.20
C TRP A 286 27.36 33.89 49.21
N LYS A 287 26.09 33.54 49.50
CA LYS A 287 24.93 33.20 48.65
C LYS A 287 25.05 32.40 47.34
N HIS A 288 24.30 31.30 47.36
CA HIS A 288 23.57 30.67 46.25
C HIS A 288 22.78 31.65 45.37
N ASP A 289 22.71 31.36 44.06
CA ASP A 289 21.50 31.65 43.29
C ASP A 289 21.20 30.56 42.23
N LYS A 290 19.94 30.11 42.19
CA LYS A 290 19.39 29.09 41.29
C LYS A 290 18.88 29.75 40.01
N LYS A 291 19.24 29.26 38.82
CA LYS A 291 18.43 29.50 37.61
C LYS A 291 18.31 28.27 36.70
N LYS A 292 17.05 27.96 36.37
CA LYS A 292 16.56 27.03 35.35
C LYS A 292 16.99 27.50 33.96
N LEU A 293 17.41 26.57 33.10
CA LEU A 293 17.64 26.81 31.66
C LEU A 293 16.47 26.21 30.87
N TRP A 294 15.80 27.08 30.11
CA TRP A 294 14.91 26.74 29.00
C TRP A 294 15.76 26.51 27.74
N VAL A 295 15.36 25.54 26.91
CA VAL A 295 15.96 25.26 25.60
C VAL A 295 14.99 25.76 24.52
N ASN A 296 15.43 26.68 23.67
CA ASN A 296 14.73 27.07 22.45
C ASN A 296 15.45 26.50 21.23
N PHE A 297 14.65 25.97 20.31
CA PHE A 297 15.01 25.52 18.98
C PHE A 297 15.39 26.71 18.06
N HIS A 298 16.38 26.48 17.20
CA HIS A 298 16.45 27.00 15.85
C HIS A 298 16.63 25.80 14.91
#